data_AF-A0A966Q3Y7-F1
#
_entry.id   AF-A0A966Q3Y7-F1
#
_cell.length_a   1.000
_cell.length_b   1.000
_cell.length_c   1.000
_cell.angle_alpha   90.00
_cell.angle_beta   90.00
_cell.angle_gamma   90.00
#
_symmetry.space_group_name_H-M   'P 1'
#
loop_
_entity.id
_entity.type
_entity.pdbx_description
1 polymer ?
#
loop_
_entity_poly.entity_id
_entity_poly.type
_entity_poly.pdbx_seq_one_letter_code
_entity_poly.pdbx_strand_id
1 'polypeptide(L)'
;SDIDTVLKGGSGAAQAVNSTLAYAKKYGVTLTNQDALKYVANSLKNNENDTKAINAKILAISKATYSNLADVLSEDVDLDDLSANYKYTMRQILEIPEAQVDTLNPTIQLALKNNGNKGAMNLTEFERVLKKDPRWGNTSNALETAAGYANSILRNFGLIA
;
A
#
# COMPACT_ATOMS: atom_id res chain seq x y z
N SER A 1 -23.51 15.44 -19.69
CA SER A 1 -22.59 14.33 -19.36
C SER A 1 -22.07 14.49 -17.92
N ASP A 2 -21.33 13.52 -17.39
CA ASP A 2 -20.70 13.65 -16.06
C ASP A 2 -19.66 14.78 -16.03
N ILE A 3 -18.90 14.94 -17.12
CA ILE A 3 -17.95 16.04 -17.31
C ILE A 3 -18.69 17.39 -17.25
N ASP A 4 -19.81 17.55 -17.97
CA ASP A 4 -20.57 18.81 -17.93
C ASP A 4 -21.13 19.12 -16.54
N THR A 5 -21.49 18.07 -15.78
CA THR A 5 -22.01 18.20 -14.42
C THR A 5 -20.92 18.73 -13.49
N VAL A 6 -19.73 18.15 -13.57
CA VAL A 6 -18.56 18.59 -12.80
C VAL A 6 -18.13 20.01 -13.21
N LEU A 7 -18.12 20.34 -14.50
CA LEU A 7 -17.80 21.68 -14.99
C LEU A 7 -18.78 22.74 -14.48
N LYS A 8 -20.09 22.44 -14.45
CA LYS A 8 -21.11 23.32 -13.86
C LYS A 8 -20.96 23.50 -12.35
N GLY A 9 -20.46 22.47 -11.66
CA GLY A 9 -20.11 22.52 -10.24
C GLY A 9 -18.87 23.37 -9.93
N GLY A 10 -18.14 23.85 -10.96
CA GLY A 10 -17.02 24.76 -10.82
C GLY A 10 -15.77 24.13 -10.19
N SER A 11 -14.90 24.98 -9.64
CA SER A 11 -13.58 24.58 -9.10
C SER A 11 -13.67 23.58 -7.94
N GLY A 12 -14.72 23.67 -7.11
CA GLY A 12 -14.94 22.73 -6.00
C GLY A 12 -15.18 21.29 -6.47
N ALA A 13 -15.93 21.11 -7.56
CA ALA A 13 -16.18 19.79 -8.13
C ALA A 13 -14.91 19.17 -8.74
N ALA A 14 -14.07 19.98 -9.41
CA ALA A 14 -12.78 19.50 -9.92
C ALA A 14 -11.82 19.10 -8.78
N GLN A 15 -11.79 19.85 -7.69
CA GLN A 15 -11.03 19.47 -6.49
C GLN A 15 -11.55 18.17 -5.88
N ALA A 16 -12.88 17.99 -5.79
CA ALA A 16 -13.48 16.76 -5.27
C ALA A 16 -13.06 15.51 -6.08
N VAL A 17 -12.91 15.63 -7.40
CA VAL A 17 -12.41 14.52 -8.25
C VAL A 17 -10.99 14.14 -7.86
N ASN A 18 -10.09 15.12 -7.72
CA ASN A 18 -8.71 14.86 -7.31
C ASN A 18 -8.62 14.28 -5.89
N SER A 19 -9.40 14.81 -4.95
CA SER A 19 -9.49 14.28 -3.59
C SER A 19 -10.03 12.85 -3.57
N THR A 20 -11.00 12.53 -4.43
CA THR A 20 -11.54 11.16 -4.58
C THR A 20 -10.46 10.19 -5.05
N LEU A 21 -9.65 10.58 -6.04
CA LEU A 21 -8.54 9.77 -6.53
C LEU A 21 -7.46 9.58 -5.46
N ALA A 22 -7.10 10.64 -4.74
CA ALA A 22 -6.11 10.57 -3.66
C ALA A 22 -6.60 9.68 -2.51
N TYR A 23 -7.88 9.81 -2.13
CA TYR A 23 -8.51 8.96 -1.12
C TYR A 23 -8.54 7.50 -1.56
N ALA A 24 -8.94 7.21 -2.80
CA ALA A 24 -8.89 5.86 -3.35
C ALA A 24 -7.49 5.24 -3.27
N LYS A 25 -6.44 5.99 -3.65
CA LYS A 25 -5.05 5.54 -3.55
C LYS A 25 -4.65 5.22 -2.10
N LYS A 26 -5.01 6.07 -1.14
CA LYS A 26 -4.73 5.88 0.30
C LYS A 26 -5.31 4.56 0.83
N TYR A 27 -6.47 4.16 0.31
CA TYR A 27 -7.17 2.92 0.68
C TYR A 27 -6.88 1.73 -0.24
N GLY A 28 -5.88 1.83 -1.11
CA GLY A 28 -5.49 0.74 -2.01
C GLY A 28 -6.50 0.45 -3.13
N VAL A 29 -7.44 1.36 -3.39
CA VAL A 29 -8.44 1.23 -4.45
C VAL A 29 -7.92 1.92 -5.71
N THR A 30 -7.78 1.15 -6.79
CA THR A 30 -7.43 1.71 -8.10
C THR A 30 -8.70 2.28 -8.75
N LEU A 31 -8.79 3.61 -8.83
CA LEU A 31 -9.92 4.32 -9.41
C LEU A 31 -9.47 5.06 -10.68
N THR A 32 -10.22 4.94 -11.77
CA THR A 32 -9.92 5.72 -12.99
C THR A 32 -10.44 7.16 -12.84
N ASN A 33 -9.90 8.08 -13.64
CA ASN A 33 -10.43 9.45 -13.72
C ASN A 33 -11.92 9.47 -14.09
N GLN A 34 -12.36 8.54 -14.95
CA GLN A 34 -13.77 8.44 -15.35
C GLN A 34 -14.66 7.99 -14.18
N ASP A 35 -14.20 7.02 -13.37
CA ASP A 35 -14.96 6.59 -12.20
C ASP A 35 -15.07 7.69 -11.15
N ALA A 36 -13.97 8.42 -10.90
CA ALA A 36 -13.96 9.56 -9.98
C ALA A 36 -14.91 10.67 -10.46
N LEU A 37 -14.87 11.02 -11.75
CA LEU A 37 -15.80 11.97 -12.37
C LEU A 37 -17.26 11.53 -12.19
N LYS A 38 -17.55 10.24 -12.43
CA LYS A 38 -18.88 9.67 -12.28
C LYS A 38 -19.36 9.73 -10.83
N TYR A 39 -18.50 9.43 -9.86
CA TYR A 39 -18.86 9.47 -8.44
C TYR A 39 -19.19 10.89 -7.99
N VAL A 40 -18.35 11.86 -8.35
CA VAL A 40 -18.57 13.27 -8.03
C VAL A 40 -19.81 13.81 -8.75
N ALA A 41 -19.98 13.52 -10.04
CA ALA A 41 -21.16 13.96 -10.80
C ALA A 41 -22.47 13.41 -10.21
N ASN A 42 -22.48 12.16 -9.75
CA ASN A 42 -23.66 11.59 -9.11
C ASN A 42 -23.96 12.22 -7.74
N SER A 43 -22.93 12.49 -6.94
CA SER A 43 -23.07 13.22 -5.67
C SER A 43 -23.72 14.59 -5.90
N LEU A 44 -23.20 15.37 -6.87
CA LEU A 44 -23.74 16.68 -7.23
C LEU A 44 -25.20 16.62 -7.73
N LYS A 45 -25.55 15.63 -8.55
CA LYS A 45 -26.95 15.43 -9.02
C LYS A 45 -27.91 15.13 -7.86
N ASN A 46 -27.43 14.50 -6.80
CA ASN A 46 -28.19 14.20 -5.60
C ASN A 46 -28.22 15.38 -4.60
N ASN A 47 -27.62 16.53 -4.96
CA ASN A 47 -27.38 17.68 -4.07
C ASN A 47 -26.51 17.33 -2.84
N GLU A 48 -25.72 16.26 -2.95
CA GLU A 48 -24.66 15.92 -2.01
C GLU A 48 -23.42 16.73 -2.41
N ASN A 49 -23.11 17.77 -1.64
CA ASN A 49 -21.99 18.67 -1.92
C ASN A 49 -20.71 18.28 -1.18
N ASP A 50 -20.70 17.11 -0.53
CA ASP A 50 -19.53 16.58 0.17
C ASP A 50 -19.04 15.25 -0.41
N THR A 51 -17.85 14.84 0.03
CA THR A 51 -17.21 13.59 -0.42
C THR A 51 -17.48 12.42 0.53
N LYS A 52 -18.32 12.56 1.56
CA LYS A 52 -18.48 11.52 2.59
C LYS A 52 -19.07 10.25 2.03
N ALA A 53 -20.14 10.34 1.24
CA ALA A 53 -20.76 9.17 0.61
C ALA A 53 -19.80 8.47 -0.36
N ILE A 54 -18.99 9.25 -1.08
CA ILE A 54 -17.96 8.74 -2.00
C ILE A 54 -16.86 8.01 -1.22
N ASN A 55 -16.38 8.61 -0.12
CA ASN A 55 -15.35 8.04 0.74
C ASN A 55 -15.84 6.75 1.40
N ALA A 56 -17.06 6.73 1.93
CA ALA A 56 -17.68 5.53 2.50
C ALA A 56 -17.77 4.39 1.46
N LYS A 57 -18.10 4.72 0.21
CA LYS A 57 -18.11 3.75 -0.90
C LYS A 57 -16.70 3.23 -1.19
N ILE A 58 -15.69 4.09 -1.25
CA ILE A 58 -14.29 3.69 -1.45
C ILE A 58 -13.80 2.80 -0.31
N LEU A 59 -14.11 3.17 0.93
CA LEU A 59 -13.78 2.37 2.11
C LEU A 59 -14.43 0.98 2.03
N ALA A 60 -15.70 0.89 1.62
CA ALA A 60 -16.37 -0.40 1.43
C ALA A 60 -15.69 -1.26 0.35
N ILE A 61 -15.26 -0.66 -0.76
CA ILE A 61 -14.49 -1.37 -1.82
C ILE A 61 -13.13 -1.83 -1.27
N SER A 62 -12.44 -0.99 -0.49
CA SER A 62 -11.18 -1.33 0.16
C SER A 62 -11.36 -2.52 1.11
N LYS A 63 -12.36 -2.47 1.99
CA LYS A 63 -12.71 -3.58 2.90
C LYS A 63 -13.03 -4.87 2.15
N ALA A 64 -13.71 -4.80 1.01
CA ALA A 64 -13.95 -5.97 0.17
C ALA A 64 -12.66 -6.51 -0.46
N THR A 65 -11.75 -5.62 -0.86
CA THR A 65 -10.46 -5.97 -1.48
C THR A 65 -9.47 -6.57 -0.46
N TYR A 66 -9.48 -6.04 0.76
CA TYR A 66 -8.64 -6.42 1.89
C TYR A 66 -9.53 -6.99 3.01
N SER A 67 -10.29 -8.05 2.68
CA SER A 67 -11.26 -8.65 3.60
C SER A 67 -10.63 -9.11 4.92
N ASN A 68 -9.36 -9.53 4.88
CA ASN A 68 -8.57 -9.89 6.05
C ASN A 68 -8.21 -8.72 6.98
N LEU A 69 -8.37 -7.47 6.51
CA LEU A 69 -8.13 -6.21 7.23
C LEU A 69 -9.41 -5.40 7.44
N ALA A 70 -10.58 -5.92 7.06
CA ALA A 70 -11.83 -5.15 7.07
C ALA A 70 -12.22 -4.61 8.47
N ASP A 71 -11.82 -5.32 9.53
CA ASP A 71 -12.05 -4.95 10.94
C ASP A 71 -11.22 -3.74 11.37
N VAL A 72 -10.03 -3.55 10.78
CA VAL A 72 -9.09 -2.47 11.14
C VAL A 72 -9.15 -1.29 10.19
N LEU A 73 -9.56 -1.50 8.93
CA LEU A 73 -9.79 -0.41 8.00
C LEU A 73 -10.97 0.44 8.45
N SER A 74 -10.77 1.75 8.56
CA SER A 74 -11.78 2.71 8.97
C SER A 74 -11.52 4.07 8.32
N GLU A 75 -12.31 5.09 8.67
CA GLU A 75 -12.01 6.46 8.26
C GLU A 75 -10.73 7.01 8.91
N ASP A 76 -10.33 6.47 10.06
CA ASP A 76 -9.17 6.90 10.85
C ASP A 76 -7.90 6.07 10.59
N VAL A 77 -8.08 4.84 10.08
CA VAL A 77 -6.98 3.90 9.80
C VAL A 77 -7.13 3.41 8.37
N ASP A 78 -6.24 3.88 7.50
CA ASP A 78 -6.22 3.50 6.10
C ASP A 78 -5.14 2.47 5.79
N LEU A 79 -5.04 2.09 4.52
CA LEU A 79 -4.09 1.08 4.08
C LEU A 79 -2.65 1.60 4.08
N ASP A 80 -2.44 2.90 3.88
CA ASP A 80 -1.15 3.55 3.97
C ASP A 80 -0.58 3.42 5.38
N ASP A 81 -1.40 3.70 6.40
CA ASP A 81 -1.08 3.52 7.83
C ASP A 81 -0.73 2.07 8.14
N LEU A 82 -1.58 1.13 7.71
CA LEU A 82 -1.37 -0.32 7.93
C LEU A 82 -0.10 -0.84 7.23
N SER A 83 0.32 -0.18 6.16
CA SER A 83 1.50 -0.55 5.39
C SER A 83 2.81 0.05 5.90
N ALA A 84 2.77 1.06 6.78
CA ALA A 84 3.92 1.90 7.14
C ALA A 84 5.14 1.09 7.61
N ASN A 85 4.93 0.11 8.49
CA ASN A 85 6.01 -0.74 8.98
C ASN A 85 6.60 -1.64 7.88
N TYR A 86 5.77 -2.17 6.99
CA TYR A 86 6.24 -2.98 5.86
C TYR A 86 7.07 -2.13 4.89
N LYS A 87 6.64 -0.90 4.60
CA LYS A 87 7.42 0.02 3.76
C LYS A 87 8.78 0.31 4.37
N TYR A 88 8.81 0.57 5.68
CA TYR A 88 10.06 0.79 6.41
C TYR A 88 10.98 -0.44 6.34
N THR A 89 10.48 -1.63 6.70
CA THR A 89 11.26 -2.88 6.66
C THR A 89 11.78 -3.18 5.26
N MET A 90 10.96 -2.98 4.22
CA MET A 90 11.36 -3.17 2.82
C MET A 90 12.51 -2.24 2.43
N ARG A 91 12.45 -0.96 2.81
CA ARG A 91 13.54 -0.01 2.57
C ARG A 91 14.84 -0.44 3.26
N GLN A 92 14.75 -0.91 4.51
CA GLN A 92 15.94 -1.31 5.26
C GLN A 92 16.58 -2.56 4.64
N ILE A 93 15.79 -3.61 4.40
CA ILE A 93 16.34 -4.88 3.89
C ILE A 93 16.83 -4.75 2.45
N LEU A 94 16.08 -4.04 1.60
CA LEU A 94 16.46 -3.89 0.19
C LEU A 94 17.35 -2.68 -0.07
N GLU A 95 17.67 -1.88 0.94
CA GLU A 95 18.51 -0.66 0.84
C GLU A 95 18.03 0.32 -0.25
N ILE A 96 16.71 0.44 -0.41
CA ILE A 96 16.08 1.28 -1.44
C ILE A 96 15.52 2.60 -0.88
N PRO A 97 15.49 3.66 -1.69
CA PRO A 97 14.94 4.95 -1.28
C PRO A 97 13.42 4.89 -1.09
N GLU A 98 12.90 5.79 -0.24
CA GLU A 98 11.48 5.87 0.11
C GLU A 98 10.56 6.05 -1.10
N ALA A 99 10.99 6.85 -2.08
CA ALA A 99 10.22 7.13 -3.29
C ALA A 99 9.95 5.87 -4.15
N GLN A 100 10.66 4.76 -3.91
CA GLN A 100 10.46 3.49 -4.62
C GLN A 100 9.52 2.52 -3.88
N VAL A 101 8.99 2.91 -2.72
CA VAL A 101 8.17 2.05 -1.88
C VAL A 101 6.83 2.71 -1.61
N ASP A 102 5.78 2.16 -2.19
CA ASP A 102 4.40 2.59 -2.00
C ASP A 102 3.51 1.44 -1.52
N THR A 103 2.31 1.79 -1.03
CA THR A 103 1.34 0.83 -0.48
C THR A 103 0.87 -0.19 -1.51
N LEU A 104 0.79 0.20 -2.78
CA LEU A 104 0.37 -0.65 -3.90
C LEU A 104 1.51 -1.51 -4.46
N ASN A 105 2.73 -1.38 -3.95
CA ASN A 105 3.86 -2.22 -4.33
C ASN A 105 3.49 -3.71 -4.18
N PRO A 106 3.77 -4.59 -5.16
CA PRO A 106 3.37 -6.00 -5.10
C PRO A 106 3.84 -6.75 -3.84
N THR A 107 5.04 -6.44 -3.35
CA THR A 107 5.60 -7.07 -2.15
C THR A 107 4.87 -6.60 -0.88
N ILE A 108 4.53 -5.31 -0.80
CA ILE A 108 3.71 -4.76 0.29
C ILE A 108 2.29 -5.33 0.23
N GLN A 109 1.70 -5.43 -0.96
CA GLN A 109 0.38 -6.02 -1.17
C GLN A 109 0.31 -7.48 -0.75
N LEU A 110 1.37 -8.26 -1.00
CA LEU A 110 1.49 -9.64 -0.52
C LEU A 110 1.42 -9.69 1.01
N ALA A 111 2.11 -8.78 1.71
CA ALA A 111 2.07 -8.71 3.17
C ALA A 111 0.69 -8.29 3.69
N LEU A 112 0.09 -7.26 3.11
CA LEU A 112 -1.22 -6.74 3.51
C LEU A 112 -2.34 -7.76 3.30
N LYS A 113 -2.34 -8.46 2.16
CA LYS A 113 -3.35 -9.49 1.85
C LYS A 113 -3.12 -10.79 2.62
N ASN A 114 -1.88 -11.05 3.05
CA ASN A 114 -1.50 -12.19 3.87
C ASN A 114 -2.05 -13.54 3.35
N ASN A 115 -2.14 -13.69 2.02
CA ASN A 115 -2.78 -14.84 1.36
C ASN A 115 -4.20 -15.17 1.90
N GLY A 116 -4.96 -14.17 2.34
CA GLY A 116 -6.30 -14.32 2.88
C GLY A 116 -6.37 -14.70 4.37
N ASN A 117 -5.23 -14.92 5.03
CA ASN A 117 -5.21 -15.14 6.48
C ASN A 117 -5.62 -13.87 7.21
N LYS A 118 -6.30 -14.01 8.36
CA LYS A 118 -6.75 -12.89 9.18
C LYS A 118 -5.58 -11.97 9.56
N GLY A 119 -5.75 -10.66 9.39
CA GLY A 119 -4.71 -9.66 9.64
C GLY A 119 -3.63 -9.64 8.55
N ALA A 120 -2.69 -8.70 8.68
CA ALA A 120 -1.55 -8.61 7.78
C ALA A 120 -0.47 -9.65 8.16
N MET A 121 0.41 -9.97 7.20
CA MET A 121 1.53 -10.89 7.39
C MET A 121 2.43 -10.43 8.52
N ASN A 122 2.86 -11.33 9.42
CA ASN A 122 3.80 -10.91 10.47
C ASN A 122 5.11 -10.38 9.86
N LEU A 123 5.74 -9.39 10.52
CA LEU A 123 6.94 -8.74 9.99
C LEU A 123 8.08 -9.74 9.78
N THR A 124 8.26 -10.74 10.65
CA THR A 124 9.33 -11.73 10.49
C THR A 124 9.18 -12.57 9.22
N GLU A 125 7.96 -12.97 8.86
CA GLU A 125 7.68 -13.66 7.59
C GLU A 125 7.91 -12.72 6.41
N PHE A 126 7.51 -11.46 6.54
CA PHE A 126 7.76 -10.46 5.52
C PHE A 126 9.26 -10.24 5.28
N GLU A 127 10.09 -10.18 6.33
CA GLU A 127 11.55 -10.13 6.19
C GLU A 127 12.10 -11.35 5.45
N ARG A 128 11.56 -12.56 5.70
CA ARG A 128 11.95 -13.77 4.94
C ARG A 128 11.56 -13.65 3.48
N VAL A 129 10.39 -13.09 3.17
CA VAL A 129 9.97 -12.82 1.79
C VAL A 129 10.96 -11.85 1.12
N LEU A 130 11.34 -10.77 1.81
CA LEU A 130 12.29 -9.77 1.29
C LEU A 130 13.69 -10.36 1.07
N LYS A 131 14.17 -11.23 1.96
CA LYS A 131 15.46 -11.93 1.77
C LYS A 131 15.45 -12.95 0.63
N LYS A 132 14.27 -13.32 0.11
CA LYS A 132 14.16 -14.14 -1.11
C LYS A 132 14.07 -13.28 -2.38
N ASP A 133 13.94 -11.96 -2.24
CA ASP A 133 13.91 -11.04 -3.37
C ASP A 133 15.30 -10.99 -4.04
N PRO A 134 15.40 -11.14 -5.38
CA PRO A 134 16.68 -11.08 -6.07
C PRO A 134 17.46 -9.79 -5.83
N ARG A 135 16.78 -8.68 -5.54
CA ARG A 135 17.42 -7.40 -5.23
C ARG A 135 18.21 -7.44 -3.94
N TRP A 136 17.82 -8.30 -2.98
CA TRP A 136 18.51 -8.44 -1.70
C TRP A 136 19.97 -8.84 -1.89
N GLY A 137 20.29 -9.71 -2.85
CA GLY A 137 21.67 -10.15 -3.09
C GLY A 137 22.67 -9.02 -3.43
N ASN A 138 22.19 -7.83 -3.80
CA ASN A 138 23.02 -6.66 -4.11
C ASN A 138 23.15 -5.67 -2.93
N THR A 139 22.56 -5.98 -1.78
CA THR A 139 22.57 -5.07 -0.62
C THR A 139 23.79 -5.32 0.27
N SER A 140 24.19 -4.28 0.99
CA SER A 140 25.27 -4.35 1.97
C SER A 140 24.95 -5.35 3.07
N ASN A 141 23.70 -5.35 3.56
CA ASN A 141 23.25 -6.29 4.58
C ASN A 141 23.24 -7.76 4.12
N ALA A 142 23.03 -8.04 2.82
CA ALA A 142 23.16 -9.40 2.29
C ALA A 142 24.62 -9.85 2.21
N LEU A 143 25.52 -8.96 1.78
CA LEU A 143 26.97 -9.22 1.76
C LEU A 143 27.50 -9.50 3.16
N GLU A 144 27.10 -8.71 4.15
CA GLU A 144 27.47 -8.92 5.55
C GLU A 144 26.95 -10.26 6.09
N THR A 145 25.69 -10.61 5.78
CA THR A 145 25.09 -11.89 6.17
C THR A 145 25.88 -13.07 5.56
N ALA A 146 26.22 -13.00 4.27
CA ALA A 146 27.00 -14.03 3.58
C ALA A 146 28.42 -14.15 4.15
N ALA A 147 29.10 -13.03 4.42
CA ALA A 147 30.40 -13.02 5.06
C ALA A 147 30.37 -13.64 6.47
N GLY A 148 29.31 -13.35 7.24
CA GLY A 148 29.05 -13.98 8.54
C GLY A 148 28.96 -15.51 8.43
N TYR A 149 28.15 -16.03 7.50
CA TYR A 149 28.04 -17.47 7.27
C TYR A 149 29.35 -18.09 6.81
N ALA A 150 30.07 -17.46 5.88
CA ALA A 150 31.37 -17.92 5.44
C ALA A 150 32.35 -17.99 6.62
N ASN A 151 32.42 -16.96 7.46
CA ASN A 151 33.27 -16.95 8.64
C ASN A 151 32.87 -18.02 9.66
N SER A 152 31.57 -18.25 9.90
CA SER A 152 31.11 -19.34 10.77
C SER A 152 31.51 -20.70 10.23
N ILE A 153 31.39 -20.92 8.92
CA ILE A 153 31.85 -22.15 8.25
C ILE A 153 33.37 -22.31 8.43
N LEU A 154 34.16 -21.27 8.11
CA LEU A 154 35.62 -21.29 8.26
C LEU A 154 36.06 -21.56 9.71
N ARG A 155 35.40 -20.96 10.70
CA ARG A 155 35.63 -21.22 12.13
C ARG A 155 35.30 -22.67 12.49
N ASN A 156 34.17 -23.19 12.03
CA ASN A 156 33.75 -24.58 12.28
C ASN A 156 34.71 -25.59 11.64
N PHE A 157 35.41 -25.22 10.56
CA PHE A 157 36.46 -26.02 9.92
C PHE A 157 37.87 -25.73 10.47
N GLY A 158 38.03 -24.84 11.46
CA GLY A 158 39.33 -24.51 12.05
C GLY A 158 40.27 -23.72 11.13
N LEU A 159 39.75 -23.11 10.06
CA LEU A 159 40.53 -22.37 9.08
C LEU A 159 40.84 -20.93 9.52
N ILE A 160 40.06 -20.39 10.46
CA ILE A 160 40.25 -19.08 11.09
C ILE A 160 39.83 -19.15 12.58
N ALA A 161 40.39 -18.27 13.42
CA ALA A 161 40.15 -18.21 14.87
C ALA A 161 39.14 -17.12 15.29
#